data_AF-A0A849DXU2-F1
#
_entry.id   AF-A0A849DXU2-F1
#
_cell.length_a   1.000
_cell.length_b   1.000
_cell.length_c   1.000
_cell.angle_alpha   90.00
_cell.angle_beta   90.00
_cell.angle_gamma   90.00
#
_symmetry.space_group_name_H-M   'P 1'
#
loop_
_entity.id
_entity.type
_entity.pdbx_description
1 polymer ?
#
loop_
_entity_poly.entity_id
_entity_poly.type
_entity_poly.pdbx_seq_one_letter_code
_entity_poly.pdbx_strand_id
1 'polypeptide(L)' 'SYVLRAIGLPDELAHSSIRFSIGRFTTEEEIDSAIAGVRTAIDRLREMSPLWDMYKEGIDLSKVEWAAH' A
#
# COMPACT_ATOMS: atom_id res chain seq x y z
N SER A 1 9.96 1.39 7.57
CA SER A 1 10.62 2.73 7.58
C SER A 1 10.75 3.26 9.01
N TYR A 2 11.91 3.74 9.45
CA TYR A 2 12.08 4.27 10.83
C TYR A 2 11.31 5.59 11.04
N VAL A 3 11.20 6.42 10.00
CA VAL A 3 10.41 7.66 10.05
C VAL A 3 8.92 7.35 10.21
N LEU A 4 8.39 6.40 9.43
CA LEU A 4 6.96 6.06 9.50
C LEU A 4 6.59 5.43 10.85
N ARG A 5 7.46 4.60 11.41
CA ARG A 5 7.27 4.08 12.78
C ARG A 5 7.32 5.18 13.83
N ALA A 6 8.23 6.15 13.69
CA ALA A 6 8.35 7.27 14.62
C ALA A 6 7.13 8.21 14.64
N ILE A 7 6.39 8.30 13.53
CA ILE A 7 5.11 9.04 13.47
C ILE A 7 3.89 8.19 13.87
N GLY A 8 4.12 6.99 14.41
CA GLY A 8 3.06 6.11 14.94
C GLY A 8 2.37 5.22 13.91
N LEU A 9 2.93 5.07 12.71
CA LEU A 9 2.37 4.15 11.72
C LEU A 9 2.68 2.69 12.10
N PRO A 10 1.68 1.79 12.13
CA PRO A 10 1.90 0.35 12.32
C PRO A 10 2.90 -0.21 11.30
N ASP A 11 3.66 -1.24 11.70
CA ASP A 11 4.74 -1.80 10.87
C ASP A 11 4.25 -2.27 9.50
N GLU A 12 3.08 -2.92 9.43
CA GLU A 12 2.46 -3.34 8.17
C GLU A 12 2.18 -2.17 7.21
N LEU A 13 1.69 -1.05 7.75
CA LEU A 13 1.45 0.17 6.96
C LEU A 13 2.77 0.86 6.58
N ALA A 14 3.77 0.80 7.47
CA ALA A 14 5.10 1.32 7.17
C ALA A 14 5.83 0.51 6.09
N HIS A 15 5.50 -0.77 5.92
CA HIS A 15 6.01 -1.65 4.86
C HIS A 15 5.27 -1.50 3.53
N SER A 16 3.98 -1.17 3.57
CA SER A 16 3.16 -0.92 2.37
C SER A 16 3.14 0.54 1.89
N SER A 17 3.97 1.39 2.48
CA SER A 17 4.07 2.80 2.12
C SER A 17 5.01 3.06 0.94
N ILE A 18 4.58 3.89 0.00
CA ILE A 18 5.37 4.34 -1.17
C ILE A 18 5.54 5.86 -1.11
N ARG A 19 6.74 6.35 -1.45
CA ARG A 19 7.03 7.79 -1.53
C ARG A 19 7.19 8.21 -2.98
N PHE A 20 6.34 9.13 -3.43
CA PHE A 20 6.49 9.83 -4.70
C PHE A 20 7.15 11.20 -4.46
N SER A 21 8.13 11.55 -5.28
CA SER A 21 8.78 12.86 -5.27
C SER A 21 8.60 13.50 -6.64
N ILE A 22 8.04 14.71 -6.66
CA ILE A 22 7.73 15.47 -7.88
C ILE A 22 8.73 16.63 -7.97
N GLY A 23 9.22 16.94 -9.18
CA GLY A 23 10.25 17.95 -9.40
C GLY A 23 9.94 18.91 -10.54
N ARG A 24 10.86 19.85 -10.81
CA ARG A 24 10.72 20.88 -11.86
C ARG A 24 10.43 20.31 -13.26
N PHE A 25 10.88 19.09 -13.53
CA PHE A 25 10.76 18.45 -14.83
C PHE A 25 9.62 17.44 -14.91
N THR A 26 8.86 17.25 -13.83
CA THR A 26 7.72 16.34 -13.83
C THR A 26 6.57 16.97 -14.61
N THR A 27 6.01 16.24 -15.57
CA THR A 27 4.87 16.71 -16.37
C THR A 27 3.54 16.13 -15.87
N GLU A 28 2.42 16.73 -16.28
CA GLU A 28 1.08 16.22 -15.93
C GLU A 28 0.87 14.81 -16.50
N GLU A 29 1.37 14.53 -17.71
CA GLU A 29 1.24 13.23 -18.35
C GLU A 29 1.99 12.13 -17.58
N GLU A 30 3.13 12.45 -16.99
CA GLU A 30 3.86 11.51 -16.13
C GLU A 30 3.09 11.20 -14.84
N ILE A 31 2.40 12.20 -14.28
CA ILE A 31 1.52 12.01 -13.12
C ILE A 31 0.33 11.13 -13.49
N ASP A 32 -0.32 11.38 -14.62
CA ASP A 32 -1.44 10.56 -15.10
C ASP A 32 -1.02 9.11 -15.34
N SER A 33 0.16 8.92 -15.94
CA SER A 33 0.74 7.59 -16.14
C SER A 33 1.02 6.88 -14.81
N ALA A 34 1.60 7.59 -13.83
CA ALA A 34 1.86 7.05 -12.50
C ALA A 34 0.56 6.66 -11.79
N ILE A 35 -0.50 7.47 -11.87
CA ILE A 35 -1.81 7.17 -11.30
C ILE A 35 -2.38 5.88 -11.90
N ALA A 36 -2.37 5.76 -13.23
CA ALA A 36 -2.89 4.58 -13.92
C ALA A 36 -2.09 3.31 -13.56
N GLY A 37 -0.76 3.42 -13.51
CA GLY A 37 0.12 2.32 -13.12
C GLY A 37 -0.12 1.87 -11.68
N VAL A 38 -0.20 2.81 -10.75
CA VAL A 38 -0.44 2.51 -9.32
C VAL A 38 -1.80 1.84 -9.12
N ARG A 39 -2.87 2.34 -9.76
CA ARG A 39 -4.19 1.71 -9.69
C ARG A 39 -4.14 0.27 -10.18
N THR A 40 -3.60 0.05 -11.37
CA THR A 40 -3.49 -1.29 -11.97
C THR A 40 -2.70 -2.25 -11.08
N ALA A 41 -1.58 -1.80 -10.51
CA ALA A 41 -0.75 -2.61 -9.63
C ALA A 41 -1.48 -2.95 -8.32
N ILE A 42 -2.14 -1.98 -7.70
CA ILE A 42 -2.90 -2.19 -6.45
C ILE A 42 -4.06 -3.16 -6.68
N ASP A 43 -4.80 -3.00 -7.78
CA ASP A 43 -5.94 -3.87 -8.10
C ASP A 43 -5.49 -5.32 -8.25
N ARG A 44 -4.42 -5.56 -9.01
CA ARG A 44 -3.83 -6.91 -9.17
C ARG A 44 -3.34 -7.50 -7.84
N LEU A 45 -2.66 -6.70 -7.01
CA LEU A 45 -2.17 -7.16 -5.70
C LEU A 45 -3.34 -7.54 -4.78
N ARG A 46 -4.44 -6.79 -4.85
CA ARG A 46 -5.66 -7.03 -4.07
C ARG A 46 -6.45 -8.23 -4.55
N GLU A 47 -6.53 -8.47 -5.85
CA GLU A 47 -7.17 -9.68 -6.43
C GLU A 47 -6.49 -10.97 -5.97
N MET A 48 -5.18 -10.92 -5.71
CA MET A 48 -4.39 -12.08 -5.30
C MET A 48 -4.21 -12.18 -3.78
N SER A 49 -4.76 -11.25 -3.00
CA SER A 49 -4.50 -11.15 -1.56
C SER A 49 -5.66 -11.73 -0.75
N PRO A 50 -5.47 -12.87 -0.05
CA PRO A 50 -6.47 -13.41 0.87
C PRO A 50 -6.84 -12.41 1.98
N LEU A 51 -5.88 -11.55 2.36
CA LEU A 51 -6.09 -10.51 3.37
C LEU A 51 -7.06 -9.44 2.90
N TRP A 52 -7.03 -9.13 1.60
CA TRP A 52 -7.96 -8.20 1.01
C TRP A 52 -9.39 -8.78 0.95
N ASP A 53 -9.52 -10.09 0.72
CA ASP A 53 -10.82 -10.76 0.80
C ASP A 53 -11.37 -10.76 2.23
N MET A 54 -10.55 -11.11 3.21
CA MET A 54 -10.92 -11.04 4.63
C MET A 54 -11.32 -9.62 5.07
N TYR A 55 -10.62 -8.59 4.58
CA TYR A 55 -10.98 -7.20 4.82
C TYR A 55 -12.36 -6.86 4.24
N LYS A 56 -12.67 -7.29 2.99
CA LYS A 56 -13.99 -7.07 2.37
C LYS A 56 -15.13 -7.78 3.12
N GLU A 57 -14.83 -8.91 3.77
CA GLU A 57 -15.77 -9.65 4.60
C GLU A 57 -15.97 -9.03 6.00
N GLY A 58 -15.27 -7.94 6.32
CA GLY A 58 -15.35 -7.24 7.60
C GLY A 58 -14.59 -7.94 8.72
N ILE A 59 -13.68 -8.86 8.39
CA ILE A 59 -12.84 -9.54 9.37
C ILE A 59 -11.78 -8.57 9.88
N ASP A 60 -11.66 -8.50 11.20
CA ASP A 60 -10.64 -7.70 11.88
C ASP A 60 -9.26 -8.34 11.69
N LEU A 61 -8.51 -7.84 10.72
CA LEU A 61 -7.17 -8.33 10.37
C LEU A 61 -6.16 -8.22 11.53
N SER A 62 -6.40 -7.35 12.51
CA SER A 62 -5.51 -7.22 13.69
C SER A 62 -5.55 -8.44 14.62
N LYS A 63 -6.56 -9.30 14.46
CA LYS A 63 -6.78 -10.52 15.27
C LYS A 63 -6.43 -11.80 14.52
N VAL A 64 -5.96 -11.69 13.28
CA VAL A 64 -5.51 -12.84 12.49
C VAL A 64 -4.13 -13.24 13.00
N GLU A 65 -4.01 -14.46 13.55
CA GLU A 65 -2.70 -14.99 13.93
C GLU A 65 -1.89 -15.31 12.69
N TRP A 66 -0.88 -14.48 12.45
CA TRP A 66 0.08 -14.68 11.38
C TRP A 66 1.00 -15.85 11.72
N ALA A 67 1.06 -16.86 10.85
CA ALA A 67 2.17 -17.82 10.90
C ALA A 67 3.45 -17.04 10.57
N ALA A 68 4.22 -16.70 11.60
CA ALA A 68 5.51 -16.01 11.44
C ALA A 68 6.42 -16.84 10.54
N HIS A 69 7.03 -16.19 9.55
CA HIS A 69 8.12 -16.70 8.73
C HIS A 69 9.42 -16.02 9.14
#